data_AF-A0A077ZPL8-F1
#
_entry.id   AF-A0A077ZPL8-F1
#
_cell.length_a   1.000
_cell.length_b   1.000
_cell.length_c   1.000
_cell.angle_alpha   90.00
_cell.angle_beta   90.00
_cell.angle_gamma   90.00
#
_symmetry.space_group_name_H-M   'P 1'
#
loop_
_entity.id
_entity.type
_entity.pdbx_description
1 polymer ?
#
loop_
_entity_poly.entity_id
_entity_poly.type
_entity_poly.pdbx_seq_one_letter_code
_entity_poly.pdbx_strand_id
1 'polypeptide(L)'
;MNKRVRLIEDEAGSNATESENDYREEDISDVEDQRKRRRRNKKNVQKMPTIIDDTWLPSTMKKLRACNYCKLVLNQEKWGKLKQCPNCPESLAGLDETTDNFESLISLVLPMKSWVAEWQQMKNLIPGIYALGIRKSYSD
;
A
#
# COMPACT_ATOMS: atom_id res chain seq x y z
N MET A 1 -28.74 26.08 37.32
CA MET A 1 -28.84 27.12 36.26
C MET A 1 -28.95 26.39 34.93
N ASN A 2 -30.18 26.14 34.50
CA ASN A 2 -30.48 25.32 33.33
C ASN A 2 -30.52 26.22 32.09
N LYS A 3 -29.58 26.03 31.16
CA LYS A 3 -29.62 26.72 29.86
C LYS A 3 -30.44 25.89 28.88
N ARG A 4 -31.65 26.39 28.65
CA ARG A 4 -32.67 25.92 27.71
C ARG A 4 -32.23 26.27 26.29
N VAL A 5 -31.93 25.28 25.46
CA VAL A 5 -31.69 25.50 24.01
C VAL A 5 -33.01 25.20 23.30
N ARG A 6 -33.56 26.20 22.61
CA ARG A 6 -34.75 26.05 21.76
C ARG A 6 -34.30 25.49 20.42
N LEU A 7 -34.81 24.33 20.05
CA LEU A 7 -34.76 23.84 18.68
C LEU A 7 -36.11 24.13 18.03
N ILE A 8 -36.03 24.61 16.79
CA ILE A 8 -37.16 24.98 15.94
C ILE A 8 -37.91 23.70 15.57
N GLU A 9 -39.22 23.69 15.79
CA GLU A 9 -40.11 22.58 15.47
C GLU A 9 -40.48 22.67 13.98
N ASP A 10 -40.15 21.62 13.22
CA ASP A 10 -40.89 21.28 12.01
C ASP A 10 -41.82 20.11 12.38
N GLU A 11 -43.12 20.41 12.45
CA GLU A 11 -44.18 19.46 12.76
C GLU A 11 -44.38 18.46 11.61
N ALA A 12 -44.18 17.18 11.88
CA ALA A 12 -44.89 16.09 11.21
C ALA A 12 -44.95 14.90 12.16
N GLY A 13 -46.11 14.73 12.79
CA GLY A 13 -46.35 13.67 13.76
C GLY A 13 -46.31 12.27 13.15
N SER A 14 -45.86 11.31 13.95
CA SER A 14 -46.46 9.98 14.03
C SER A 14 -45.99 9.29 15.30
N ASN A 15 -46.95 8.80 16.09
CA ASN A 15 -46.78 8.06 17.32
C ASN A 15 -45.77 6.92 17.16
N ALA A 16 -44.68 6.96 17.92
CA ALA A 16 -43.89 5.79 18.26
C ALA A 16 -43.94 5.68 19.78
N THR A 17 -44.60 4.64 20.26
CA THR A 17 -44.60 4.20 21.65
C THR A 17 -43.16 4.18 22.17
N GLU A 18 -42.88 4.92 23.23
CA GLU A 18 -41.67 4.80 24.04
C GLU A 18 -41.53 3.36 24.52
N SER A 19 -40.67 2.57 23.87
CA SER A 19 -39.97 1.50 24.58
C SER A 19 -38.72 2.16 25.18
N GLU A 20 -38.80 2.54 26.45
CA GLU A 20 -37.62 2.83 27.25
C GLU A 20 -36.69 1.63 27.14
N ASN A 21 -35.62 1.80 26.38
CA ASN A 21 -34.58 0.81 26.28
C ASN A 21 -33.83 0.80 27.63
N ASP A 22 -34.20 -0.13 28.50
CA ASP A 22 -33.49 -0.53 29.72
C ASP A 22 -32.17 -1.23 29.36
N TYR A 23 -31.25 -0.51 28.74
CA TYR A 23 -29.87 -0.96 28.61
C TYR A 23 -29.10 -0.44 29.82
N ARG A 24 -28.76 -1.35 30.75
CA ARG A 24 -27.91 -1.04 31.90
C ARG A 24 -26.54 -0.56 31.42
N GLU A 25 -26.01 0.51 32.02
CA GLU A 25 -24.67 1.06 31.72
C GLU A 25 -23.54 0.01 31.81
N GLU A 26 -23.75 -1.07 32.58
CA GLU A 26 -22.80 -2.16 32.77
C GLU A 26 -22.48 -2.91 31.46
N ASP A 27 -23.41 -2.99 30.51
CA ASP A 27 -23.23 -3.69 29.22
C ASP A 27 -22.34 -2.91 28.21
N ILE A 28 -22.13 -1.61 28.43
CA ILE A 28 -21.27 -0.77 27.59
C ILE A 28 -19.78 -1.06 27.87
N SER A 29 -19.47 -1.48 29.09
CA SER A 29 -18.09 -1.70 29.56
C SER A 29 -17.39 -2.85 28.83
N ASP A 30 -18.11 -3.93 28.52
CA ASP A 30 -17.57 -5.13 27.85
C ASP A 30 -17.23 -4.85 26.38
N VAL A 31 -18.05 -4.07 25.68
CA VAL A 31 -17.79 -3.70 24.27
C VAL A 31 -16.60 -2.74 24.17
N GLU A 32 -16.50 -1.78 25.07
CA GLU A 32 -15.35 -0.87 25.13
C GLU A 32 -14.06 -1.57 25.53
N ASP A 33 -14.11 -2.47 26.52
CA ASP A 33 -12.92 -3.20 26.96
C ASP A 33 -12.45 -4.19 25.89
N GLN A 34 -13.37 -4.85 25.18
CA GLN A 34 -13.04 -5.64 23.98
C GLN A 34 -12.40 -4.77 22.88
N ARG A 35 -12.90 -3.55 22.63
CA ARG A 35 -12.29 -2.59 21.67
C ARG A 35 -10.91 -2.13 22.13
N LYS A 36 -10.72 -1.85 23.43
CA LYS A 36 -9.43 -1.47 24.03
C LYS A 36 -8.43 -2.62 23.94
N ARG A 37 -8.83 -3.86 24.24
CA ARG A 37 -8.02 -5.08 24.07
C ARG A 37 -7.63 -5.31 22.60
N ARG A 38 -8.57 -5.15 21.65
CA ARG A 38 -8.27 -5.22 20.21
C ARG A 38 -7.28 -4.13 19.76
N ARG A 39 -7.41 -2.90 20.26
CA ARG A 39 -6.46 -1.81 20.01
C ARG A 39 -5.08 -2.11 20.61
N ARG A 40 -5.02 -2.70 21.80
CA ARG A 40 -3.77 -3.09 22.48
C ARG A 40 -3.06 -4.23 21.73
N ASN A 41 -3.80 -5.27 21.33
CA ASN A 41 -3.28 -6.35 20.50
C ASN A 41 -2.78 -5.83 19.14
N LYS A 42 -3.51 -4.92 18.49
CA LYS A 42 -3.09 -4.31 17.23
C LYS A 42 -1.81 -3.48 17.36
N LYS A 43 -1.58 -2.83 18.50
CA LYS A 43 -0.36 -2.06 18.79
C LYS A 43 0.85 -2.95 19.11
N ASN A 44 0.64 -4.21 19.47
CA ASN A 44 1.70 -5.14 19.92
C ASN A 44 1.98 -6.28 18.92
N VAL A 45 1.42 -6.21 17.70
CA VAL A 45 1.81 -7.14 16.63
C VAL A 45 3.23 -6.79 16.21
N GLN A 46 4.18 -7.58 16.69
CA GLN A 46 5.57 -7.50 16.24
C GLN A 46 5.58 -7.82 14.74
N LYS A 47 5.82 -6.80 13.91
CA LYS A 47 5.81 -6.93 12.45
C LYS A 47 6.90 -7.94 12.10
N MET A 48 6.51 -9.14 11.68
CA MET A 48 7.46 -10.16 11.28
C MET A 48 8.35 -9.60 10.17
N PRO A 49 9.66 -9.93 10.16
CA PRO A 49 10.56 -9.46 9.10
C PRO A 49 10.01 -9.92 7.75
N THR A 50 9.62 -8.97 6.91
CA THR A 50 9.15 -9.25 5.56
C THR A 50 10.36 -9.54 4.68
N ILE A 51 10.24 -10.55 3.81
CA ILE A 51 11.34 -10.94 2.90
C ILE A 51 11.63 -9.82 1.89
N ILE A 52 10.61 -9.01 1.55
CA ILE A 52 10.72 -7.88 0.64
C ILE A 52 10.45 -6.59 1.42
N ASP A 53 11.26 -5.56 1.14
CA ASP A 53 11.08 -4.21 1.66
C ASP A 53 9.98 -3.48 0.89
N ASP A 54 8.99 -2.93 1.60
CA ASP A 54 7.86 -2.16 1.05
C ASP A 54 8.31 -0.95 0.21
N THR A 55 9.53 -0.46 0.42
CA THR A 55 10.16 0.61 -0.36
C THR A 55 10.23 0.25 -1.85
N TRP A 56 10.56 -1.01 -2.15
CA TRP A 56 10.86 -1.51 -3.51
C TRP A 56 9.70 -2.27 -4.16
N LEU A 57 8.49 -2.08 -3.63
CA LEU A 57 7.26 -2.63 -4.21
C LEU A 57 6.37 -1.51 -4.74
N PRO A 58 5.65 -1.69 -5.85
CA PRO A 58 4.63 -0.73 -6.25
C PRO A 58 3.47 -0.71 -5.23
N SER A 59 3.01 0.47 -4.86
CA SER A 59 1.86 0.66 -3.97
C SER A 59 0.53 0.40 -4.67
N THR A 60 0.47 0.57 -5.99
CA THR A 60 -0.73 0.32 -6.80
C THR A 60 -0.34 -0.19 -8.18
N MET A 61 -1.29 -0.76 -8.94
CA MET A 61 -1.08 -1.13 -10.34
C MET A 61 -1.20 0.04 -11.34
N LYS A 62 -1.41 1.27 -10.85
CA LYS A 62 -1.59 2.46 -11.69
C LYS A 62 -0.25 3.17 -11.93
N LYS A 63 -0.05 3.72 -13.13
CA LYS A 63 1.13 4.52 -13.49
C LYS A 63 2.44 3.79 -13.16
N LEU A 64 2.55 2.52 -13.55
CA LEU A 64 3.76 1.74 -13.38
C LEU A 64 4.80 2.16 -14.43
N ARG A 65 6.07 2.17 -14.03
CA ARG A 65 7.21 2.36 -14.92
C ARG A 65 8.31 1.38 -14.57
N ALA A 66 8.96 0.83 -15.59
CA ALA A 66 10.11 -0.05 -15.49
C ALA A 66 11.41 0.74 -15.68
N CYS A 67 12.46 0.44 -14.92
CA CYS A 67 13.80 0.94 -15.18
C CYS A 67 14.35 0.39 -16.50
N ASN A 68 14.91 1.25 -17.35
CA ASN A 68 15.42 0.89 -18.68
C ASN A 68 16.60 -0.10 -18.66
N TYR A 69 17.26 -0.27 -17.51
CA TYR A 69 18.44 -1.12 -17.34
C TYR A 69 18.10 -2.43 -16.60
N CYS A 70 17.71 -2.34 -15.33
CA CYS A 70 17.45 -3.52 -14.49
C CYS A 70 16.01 -4.03 -14.56
N LYS A 71 15.10 -3.31 -15.24
CA LYS A 71 13.67 -3.67 -15.38
C LYS A 71 12.86 -3.67 -14.09
N LEU A 72 13.36 -3.12 -12.98
CA LEU A 72 12.58 -2.93 -11.74
C LEU A 72 11.35 -2.08 -12.02
N VAL A 73 10.18 -2.48 -11.51
CA VAL A 73 8.90 -1.81 -11.73
C VAL A 73 8.38 -1.17 -10.45
N LEU A 74 8.13 0.14 -10.50
CA LEU A 74 7.53 0.92 -9.42
C LEU A 74 6.50 1.91 -9.99
N ASN A 75 5.67 2.50 -9.12
CA ASN A 75 4.82 3.62 -9.52
C ASN A 75 5.68 4.83 -9.90
N GLN A 76 5.22 5.60 -10.89
CA GLN A 76 5.85 6.85 -11.33
C GLN A 76 6.13 7.81 -10.16
N GLU A 77 5.21 7.91 -9.20
CA GLU A 77 5.40 8.73 -8.00
C GLU A 77 6.57 8.23 -7.13
N LYS A 78 6.74 6.91 -7.00
CA LYS A 78 7.88 6.34 -6.27
C LYS A 78 9.18 6.64 -7.00
N TRP A 79 9.23 6.44 -8.32
CA TRP A 79 10.39 6.82 -9.12
C TRP A 79 10.76 8.29 -8.97
N GLY A 80 9.78 9.20 -8.97
CA GLY A 80 10.02 10.63 -8.77
C GLY A 80 10.58 11.01 -7.38
N LYS A 81 10.41 10.15 -6.36
CA LYS A 81 10.99 10.34 -5.02
C LYS A 81 12.40 9.75 -4.88
N LEU A 82 12.79 8.85 -5.78
CA LEU A 82 14.09 8.21 -5.74
C LEU A 82 15.15 9.10 -6.40
N LYS A 83 16.31 9.20 -5.74
CA LYS A 83 17.49 9.86 -6.31
C LYS A 83 18.23 8.97 -7.32
N GLN A 84 18.06 7.65 -7.24
CA GLN A 84 18.73 6.68 -8.11
C GLN A 84 17.97 5.35 -8.06
N CYS A 85 18.14 4.52 -9.08
CA CYS A 85 17.68 3.13 -9.03
C CYS A 85 18.55 2.31 -8.07
N PRO A 86 17.95 1.48 -7.19
CA PRO A 86 18.72 0.68 -6.22
C PRO A 86 19.59 -0.41 -6.85
N ASN A 87 19.25 -0.86 -8.06
CA ASN A 87 20.01 -1.88 -8.79
C ASN A 87 21.04 -1.29 -9.76
N CYS A 88 20.98 0.01 -10.06
CA CYS A 88 21.78 0.65 -11.10
C CYS A 88 22.59 1.79 -10.48
N PRO A 89 23.82 1.55 -10.00
CA PRO A 89 24.61 2.57 -9.30
C PRO A 89 24.98 3.77 -10.19
N GLU A 90 25.01 3.57 -11.51
CA GLU A 90 25.30 4.60 -12.51
C GLU A 90 24.03 5.29 -13.05
N SER A 91 22.83 4.88 -12.60
CA SER A 91 21.58 5.52 -13.02
C SER A 91 21.52 6.96 -12.52
N LEU A 92 21.14 7.87 -13.41
CA LEU A 92 20.78 9.22 -13.02
C LEU A 92 19.40 9.21 -12.34
N ALA A 93 19.15 10.23 -11.53
CA ALA A 93 17.88 10.40 -10.87
C ALA A 93 16.75 10.62 -11.88
N GLY A 94 15.59 10.01 -11.62
CA GLY A 94 14.31 10.48 -12.19
C GLY A 94 13.67 9.57 -13.22
N LEU A 95 12.67 10.16 -13.92
CA LEU A 95 11.74 9.43 -14.78
C LEU A 95 12.31 9.11 -16.18
N ASP A 96 13.37 9.80 -16.59
CA ASP A 96 13.94 9.70 -17.95
C ASP A 96 14.59 8.34 -18.21
N GLU A 97 15.09 7.69 -17.16
CA GLU A 97 15.66 6.34 -17.21
C GLU A 97 14.63 5.23 -16.97
N THR A 98 13.35 5.57 -17.04
CA THR A 98 12.25 4.64 -16.86
C THR A 98 11.26 4.74 -18.01
N THR A 99 10.45 3.70 -18.22
CA THR A 99 9.43 3.66 -19.27
C THR A 99 8.15 3.01 -18.77
N ASP A 100 7.01 3.48 -19.23
CA ASP A 100 5.71 2.82 -19.06
C ASP A 100 5.45 1.76 -20.15
N ASN A 101 6.27 1.73 -21.20
CA ASN A 101 6.17 0.78 -22.30
C ASN A 101 7.00 -0.49 -22.01
N PHE A 102 6.49 -1.34 -21.12
CA PHE A 102 7.11 -2.61 -20.76
C PHE A 102 6.11 -3.77 -20.84
N GLU A 103 6.63 -4.99 -20.89
CA GLU A 103 5.84 -6.20 -21.03
C GLU A 103 6.03 -7.16 -19.87
N SER A 104 4.88 -7.66 -19.41
CA SER A 104 4.74 -8.66 -18.37
C SER A 104 5.35 -8.23 -17.02
N LEU A 105 4.96 -8.92 -15.95
CA LEU A 105 5.50 -8.69 -14.62
C LEU A 105 5.96 -10.01 -14.02
N ILE A 106 7.08 -9.98 -13.32
CA ILE A 106 7.58 -11.08 -12.50
C ILE A 106 7.88 -10.56 -11.10
N SER A 107 7.54 -11.34 -10.08
CA SER A 107 7.87 -11.03 -8.69
C SER A 107 9.03 -11.89 -8.24
N LEU A 108 10.16 -11.27 -7.92
CA LEU A 108 11.34 -11.94 -7.39
C LEU A 108 11.38 -11.80 -5.87
N VAL A 109 11.05 -12.89 -5.17
CA VAL A 109 11.08 -12.94 -3.69
C VAL A 109 12.47 -13.32 -3.19
N LEU A 110 13.08 -14.35 -3.81
CA LEU A 110 14.42 -14.84 -3.48
C LEU A 110 15.26 -14.98 -4.77
N PRO A 111 15.77 -13.86 -5.33
CA PRO A 111 16.48 -13.84 -6.61
C PRO A 111 17.60 -14.88 -6.70
N MET A 112 18.44 -14.99 -5.67
CA MET A 112 19.59 -15.92 -5.65
C MET A 112 19.19 -17.41 -5.70
N LYS A 113 17.97 -17.75 -5.29
CA LYS A 113 17.45 -19.14 -5.25
C LYS A 113 16.48 -19.45 -6.39
N SER A 114 16.17 -18.46 -7.22
CA SER A 114 15.18 -18.59 -8.29
C SER A 114 15.86 -18.99 -9.60
N TRP A 115 15.46 -20.13 -10.15
CA TRP A 115 15.84 -20.55 -11.50
C TRP A 115 15.37 -19.52 -12.54
N VAL A 116 14.18 -18.93 -12.38
CA VAL A 116 13.69 -17.87 -13.28
C VAL A 116 14.62 -16.65 -13.23
N ALA A 117 15.08 -16.25 -12.05
CA ALA A 117 16.03 -15.15 -11.91
C ALA A 117 17.40 -15.50 -12.52
N GLU A 118 17.83 -16.75 -12.47
CA GLU A 118 19.03 -17.22 -13.19
C GLU A 118 18.91 -16.98 -14.69
N TRP A 119 17.83 -17.48 -15.27
CA TRP A 119 17.61 -17.45 -16.71
C TRP A 119 17.41 -16.02 -17.22
N GLN A 120 16.85 -15.15 -16.40
CA GLN A 120 16.70 -13.74 -16.71
C GLN A 120 17.94 -12.89 -16.38
N GLN A 121 19.03 -13.49 -15.88
CA GLN A 121 20.24 -12.78 -15.41
C GLN A 121 19.95 -11.74 -14.30
N MET A 122 18.99 -12.05 -13.43
CA MET A 122 18.48 -11.19 -12.35
C MET A 122 18.83 -11.67 -10.94
N LYS A 123 19.70 -12.68 -10.79
CA LYS A 123 20.05 -13.27 -9.48
C LYS A 123 20.58 -12.27 -8.44
N ASN A 124 21.26 -11.22 -8.90
CA ASN A 124 21.93 -10.24 -8.05
C ASN A 124 21.09 -8.97 -7.81
N LEU A 125 19.86 -8.93 -8.32
CA LEU A 125 18.97 -7.80 -8.13
C LEU A 125 18.27 -7.90 -6.77
N ILE A 126 17.81 -6.76 -6.24
CA ILE A 126 17.03 -6.75 -5.01
C ILE A 126 15.69 -7.50 -5.19
N PRO A 127 15.10 -8.06 -4.12
CA PRO A 127 13.73 -8.58 -4.18
C PRO A 127 12.75 -7.48 -4.59
N GLY A 128 11.81 -7.79 -5.49
CA GLY A 128 10.89 -6.80 -6.05
C GLY A 128 10.11 -7.29 -7.25
N ILE A 129 9.41 -6.37 -7.92
CA ILE A 129 8.65 -6.65 -9.14
C ILE A 129 9.43 -6.13 -10.35
N TYR A 130 9.56 -6.95 -11.38
CA TYR A 130 10.35 -6.67 -12.58
C TYR A 130 9.53 -6.89 -13.84
N ALA A 131 9.88 -6.19 -14.91
CA ALA A 131 9.37 -6.46 -16.24
C ALA A 131 10.20 -7.55 -16.94
N LEU A 132 9.58 -8.35 -17.82
CA LEU A 132 10.33 -9.29 -18.66
C LEU A 132 10.98 -8.57 -19.85
N GLY A 133 10.22 -7.68 -20.49
CA GLY A 133 10.62 -6.94 -21.67
C GLY A 133 10.40 -5.44 -21.54
N ILE A 134 11.23 -4.66 -22.23
CA ILE A 134 11.04 -3.23 -22.41
C ILE A 134 10.93 -2.95 -23.90
N ARG A 135 9.90 -2.21 -24.30
CA ARG A 135 9.71 -1.77 -25.67
C ARG A 135 10.32 -0.38 -25.82
N LYS A 136 11.47 -0.29 -26.49
CA LYS A 136 12.05 1.01 -26.87
C LYS A 136 11.31 1.53 -28.09
N SER A 137 10.80 2.75 -28.01
CA SER A 137 10.40 3.49 -29.21
C SER A 137 11.69 3.98 -29.87
N TYR A 138 12.08 3.33 -30.97
CA TYR A 138 13.10 3.91 -31.85
C TYR A 138 12.46 5.11 -32.54
N SER A 139 12.83 6.32 -32.11
CA SER A 139 12.69 7.50 -32.95
C SER A 139 13.90 7.50 -33.88
N ASP A 140 13.64 7.24 -35.16
CA ASP A 140 14.61 7.38 -36.26
C ASP A 140 15.15 8.81 -36.37
#